data_AF-A0A382KTA9-F1
#
_entry.id   AF-A0A382KTA9-F1
#
_cell.length_a   1.000
_cell.length_b   1.000
_cell.length_c   1.000
_cell.angle_alpha   90.00
_cell.angle_beta   90.00
_cell.angle_gamma   90.00
#
_symmetry.space_group_name_H-M   'P 1'
#
loop_
_entity.id
_entity.type
_entity.pdbx_description
1 polymer ?
#
loop_
_entity_poly.entity_id
_entity_poly.type
_entity_poly.pdbx_seq_one_letter_code
_entity_poly.pdbx_strand_id
1 'polypeptide(L)' 'PATTDGRSTSVGTGAILRFARPVCYQGFPTERLPEELKDENSLGIKRVVNGERG' A
#
# COMPACT_ATOMS: atom_id res chain seq x y z
N PRO A 1 -7.80 6.15 -26.05
CA PRO A 1 -7.58 7.30 -25.15
C PRO A 1 -7.89 6.91 -23.69
N ALA A 2 -6.88 6.89 -22.82
CA ALA A 2 -7.15 6.98 -21.39
C ALA A 2 -7.70 8.39 -21.18
N THR A 3 -9.03 8.54 -21.17
CA THR A 3 -9.68 9.84 -21.01
C THR A 3 -9.62 10.24 -19.54
N THR A 4 -8.38 10.55 -19.15
CA THR A 4 -7.84 11.40 -18.09
C THR A 4 -8.69 11.59 -16.83
N ASP A 5 -8.70 10.59 -15.94
CA ASP A 5 -8.54 10.95 -14.52
C ASP A 5 -7.03 11.06 -14.28
N GLY A 6 -6.52 12.27 -14.04
CA GLY A 6 -5.09 12.50 -13.77
C GLY A 6 -4.57 11.75 -12.54
N ARG A 7 -5.45 11.17 -11.72
CA ARG A 7 -5.10 10.33 -10.59
C ARG A 7 -4.72 8.90 -10.97
N SER A 8 -4.97 8.43 -12.20
CA SER A 8 -4.70 7.05 -12.60
C SER A 8 -4.27 6.87 -14.06
N THR A 9 -3.67 5.72 -14.38
CA THR A 9 -3.28 5.33 -15.75
C THR A 9 -3.82 3.95 -16.10
N SER A 10 -4.10 3.70 -17.38
CA SER A 10 -4.48 2.38 -17.89
C SER A 10 -3.29 1.47 -18.23
N VAL A 11 -2.08 2.04 -18.39
CA VAL A 11 -0.85 1.34 -18.78
C VAL A 11 0.33 1.79 -17.90
N GLY A 12 1.28 0.88 -17.65
CA GLY A 12 2.41 1.10 -16.74
C GLY A 12 2.15 0.54 -15.34
N THR A 13 3.19 0.43 -14.51
CA THR A 13 3.11 -0.21 -13.19
C THR A 13 2.10 0.45 -12.26
N GLY A 14 1.88 1.76 -12.37
CA GLY A 14 0.88 2.49 -11.59
C GLY A 14 -0.58 2.11 -11.90
N ALA A 15 -0.86 1.41 -13.00
CA ALA A 15 -2.23 1.04 -13.37
C ALA A 15 -2.88 0.04 -12.38
N ILE A 16 -2.08 -0.71 -11.63
CA ILE A 16 -2.55 -1.69 -10.63
C ILE A 16 -3.40 -1.01 -9.54
N LEU A 17 -3.08 0.25 -9.19
CA LEU A 17 -3.73 0.97 -8.10
C LEU A 17 -5.21 1.30 -8.38
N ARG A 18 -5.67 1.20 -9.64
CA ARG A 18 -7.10 1.37 -9.99
C ARG A 18 -8.01 0.33 -9.36
N PHE A 19 -7.45 -0.80 -8.92
CA PHE A 19 -8.19 -1.93 -8.36
C PHE A 19 -7.93 -2.13 -6.86
N ALA A 20 -7.12 -1.27 -6.23
CA ALA A 20 -6.78 -1.35 -4.82
C ALA A 20 -7.46 -0.21 -4.03
N ARG A 21 -7.67 -0.44 -2.72
CA ARG A 21 -8.15 0.59 -1.79
C ARG A 21 -7.32 0.55 -0.49
N PRO A 22 -6.88 1.70 0.04
CA PRO A 22 -6.16 1.73 1.30
C PRO A 22 -7.09 1.41 2.48
N VAL A 23 -6.55 0.73 3.49
CA VAL A 23 -7.23 0.39 4.75
C VAL A 23 -6.30 0.71 5.91
N CYS A 24 -6.84 1.31 6.97
CA CYS A 24 -6.10 1.63 8.19
C CYS A 24 -6.50 0.68 9.32
N TYR A 25 -5.52 0.17 10.06
CA TYR A 25 -5.71 -0.68 11.24
C TYR A 25 -5.23 0.06 12.48
N GLN A 26 -6.09 0.24 13.48
CA GLN A 26 -5.76 0.94 14.73
C GLN A 26 -6.16 0.08 15.92
N GLY A 27 -5.26 -0.05 16.91
CA GLY A 27 -5.51 -0.86 18.11
C GLY A 27 -5.67 -2.36 17.82
N PHE A 28 -5.19 -2.83 16.66
CA PHE A 28 -5.25 -4.23 16.28
C PHE A 28 -4.11 -5.03 16.92
N PRO A 29 -4.36 -6.25 17.43
CA PRO A 29 -3.31 -7.11 17.94
C PRO A 29 -2.40 -7.59 16.80
N THR A 30 -1.09 -7.61 17.04
CA THR A 30 -0.05 -7.92 16.04
C THR A 30 -0.28 -9.27 15.34
N GLU A 31 -0.72 -10.29 16.08
CA GLU A 31 -0.99 -11.63 15.54
C GLU A 31 -2.10 -11.66 14.48
N ARG A 32 -3.00 -10.67 14.48
CA ARG A 32 -4.12 -10.56 13.52
C ARG A 32 -3.89 -9.50 12.45
N LEU A 33 -2.78 -8.76 12.50
CA LEU A 33 -2.42 -7.86 11.42
C LEU A 33 -2.04 -8.67 10.17
N PRO A 34 -2.33 -8.16 8.97
CA PRO A 34 -1.73 -8.66 7.74
C PRO A 34 -0.20 -8.68 7.84
N GLU A 35 0.46 -9.66 7.22
CA GLU A 35 1.93 -9.83 7.27
C GLU A 35 2.66 -8.57 6.79
N GLU A 36 2.07 -7.84 5.84
CA GLU A 36 2.62 -6.59 5.28
C GLU A 36 2.72 -5.46 6.33
N LEU A 37 1.90 -5.52 7.38
CA LEU A 37 1.80 -4.48 8.41
C LEU A 37 2.48 -4.85 9.73
N LYS A 38 2.96 -6.09 9.89
CA LYS A 38 3.68 -6.51 11.11
C LYS A 38 5.04 -5.86 11.22
N ASP A 39 5.45 -5.46 12.43
CA ASP A 39 6.69 -4.71 12.67
C ASP A 39 7.94 -5.44 12.16
N GLU A 40 7.99 -6.76 12.35
CA GLU A 40 9.06 -7.68 11.90
C GLU A 40 9.42 -7.54 10.42
N ASN A 41 8.46 -7.09 9.58
CA ASN A 41 8.62 -6.96 8.13
C ASN A 41 9.14 -8.25 7.47
N SER A 42 8.55 -9.39 7.79
CA SER A 42 8.96 -10.69 7.27
C SER A 42 8.96 -10.77 5.74
N LEU A 43 8.24 -9.86 5.07
CA LEU A 43 8.19 -9.74 3.61
C LEU A 43 9.28 -8.83 3.02
N GLY A 44 10.03 -8.10 3.84
CA GLY A 44 11.11 -7.20 3.40
C GLY A 44 10.64 -6.07 2.48
N ILE A 45 9.37 -5.66 2.57
CA ILE A 45 8.79 -4.64 1.69
C ILE A 45 9.19 -3.23 2.14
N LYS A 46 9.21 -2.29 1.18
CA LYS A 46 9.44 -0.87 1.46
C LYS A 46 8.24 -0.28 2.17
N ARG A 47 8.49 0.42 3.28
CA ARG A 47 7.46 1.05 4.11
C ARG A 47 7.83 2.49 4.39
N VAL A 48 6.81 3.32 4.59
CA VAL A 48 6.99 4.69 5.08
C VAL A 48 6.61 4.70 6.54
N VAL A 49 7.55 5.04 7.41
CA VAL A 49 7.34 5.09 8.86
C VAL A 49 7.56 6.53 9.30
N ASN A 50 6.54 7.16 9.90
CA ASN A 50 6.59 8.55 10.35
C ASN A 50 7.01 9.56 9.27
N GLY A 51 6.72 9.27 7.99
CA GLY A 51 7.09 10.10 6.84
C GLY A 51 8.44 9.78 6.22
N GLU A 52 9.26 8.92 6.83
CA GLU A 52 10.56 8.50 6.31
C GLU A 52 10.42 7.25 5.44
N ARG A 53 11.05 7.25 4.26
CA ARG A 53 11.06 6.10 3.34
C ARG A 53 12.24 5.19 3.68
N GLY A 54 11.96 3.95 4.07
CA GLY A 54 12.96 2.89 4.23
C GLY A 54 13.37 2.23 2.91
#